data_AF-A0A1W9TUS8-F1
#
_entry.id   AF-A0A1W9TUS8-F1
#
_cell.length_a   1.000
_cell.length_b   1.000
_cell.length_c   1.000
_cell.angle_alpha   90.00
_cell.angle_beta   90.00
_cell.angle_gamma   90.00
#
_symmetry.space_group_name_H-M   'P 1'
#
loop_
_entity.id
_entity.type
_entity.pdbx_description
1 polymer ?
#
loop_
_entity_poly.entity_id
_entity_poly.type
_entity_poly.pdbx_seq_one_letter_code
_entity_poly.pdbx_strand_id
1 'polypeptide(L)'
;MNLRKLSKNLGLEEEEYLELFELFVESSMEDLNKLWFAIDIASTEKVARIAHSLKGASLNLGLNEFEEIAKAIAKTARNGQLEKTAQLAKTLQEKLDNAVGC
;
A
#
# COMPACT_ATOMS: atom_id res chain seq x y z
N MET A 1 -8.30 -2.06 -12.20
CA MET A 1 -7.52 -0.80 -12.30
C MET A 1 -7.41 -0.40 -13.76
N ASN A 2 -7.29 0.89 -14.11
CA ASN A 2 -7.12 1.34 -15.50
C ASN A 2 -5.84 2.19 -15.59
N LEU A 3 -4.72 1.55 -15.95
CA LEU A 3 -3.38 2.16 -15.96
C LEU A 3 -3.33 3.34 -16.94
N ARG A 4 -3.91 3.19 -18.13
CA ARG A 4 -4.00 4.28 -19.14
C ARG A 4 -4.71 5.54 -18.65
N LYS A 5 -5.71 5.41 -17.78
CA LYS A 5 -6.37 6.58 -17.17
C LYS A 5 -5.47 7.21 -16.10
N LEU A 6 -4.77 6.38 -15.33
CA LEU A 6 -3.88 6.83 -14.25
C LEU A 6 -2.65 7.55 -14.82
N SER A 7 -2.03 7.01 -15.87
CA SER A 7 -0.92 7.65 -16.59
C SER A 7 -1.31 9.04 -17.11
N LYS A 8 -2.46 9.15 -17.78
CA LYS A 8 -3.01 10.43 -18.24
C LYS A 8 -3.26 11.43 -17.13
N ASN A 9 -3.77 10.99 -15.98
CA ASN A 9 -4.01 11.88 -14.84
C ASN A 9 -2.70 12.45 -14.27
N LEU A 10 -1.59 11.74 -14.43
CA LEU A 10 -0.25 12.15 -14.00
C LEU A 10 0.56 12.83 -15.10
N GLY A 11 0.02 12.92 -16.33
CA GLY A 11 0.72 13.48 -17.47
C GLY A 11 1.91 12.62 -17.94
N LEU A 12 1.84 11.31 -17.70
CA LEU A 12 2.87 10.33 -18.06
C LEU A 12 2.42 9.50 -19.26
N GLU A 13 3.39 9.00 -20.01
CA GLU A 13 3.15 7.92 -20.97
C GLU A 13 2.79 6.61 -20.23
N GLU A 14 2.14 5.68 -20.93
CA GLU A 14 1.65 4.44 -20.31
C GLU A 14 2.81 3.55 -19.84
N GLU A 15 3.91 3.51 -20.60
CA GLU A 15 5.12 2.77 -20.27
C GLU A 15 5.82 3.35 -19.03
N GLU A 16 5.96 4.68 -18.95
CA GLU A 16 6.55 5.36 -17.79
C GLU A 16 5.73 5.11 -16.52
N TYR A 17 4.40 5.14 -16.64
CA TYR A 17 3.53 4.83 -15.51
C TYR A 17 3.68 3.37 -15.06
N LEU A 18 3.82 2.44 -16.00
CA LEU A 18 4.00 1.03 -15.70
C LEU A 18 5.29 0.79 -14.90
N GLU A 19 6.41 1.40 -15.30
CA GLU A 19 7.67 1.30 -14.55
C GLU A 19 7.53 1.82 -13.10
N LEU A 20 6.85 2.96 -12.92
CA LEU A 20 6.60 3.51 -11.58
C LEU A 20 5.65 2.62 -10.78
N PHE A 21 4.68 2.00 -11.44
CA PHE A 21 3.75 1.09 -10.81
C PHE A 21 4.44 -0.21 -10.36
N GLU A 22 5.32 -0.78 -11.17
CA GLU A 22 6.14 -1.94 -10.82
C GLU A 22 7.03 -1.64 -9.61
N LEU A 23 7.72 -0.50 -9.62
CA LEU A 23 8.53 -0.05 -8.47
C LEU A 23 7.68 0.15 -7.20
N PHE A 24 6.46 0.67 -7.35
CA PHE A 24 5.52 0.78 -6.24
C PHE A 24 5.16 -0.60 -5.68
N VAL A 25 4.92 -1.59 -6.52
CA VAL A 25 4.56 -2.93 -6.06
C VAL A 25 5.73 -3.58 -5.34
N GLU A 26 6.93 -3.55 -5.92
CA GLU A 26 8.14 -4.09 -5.30
C GLU A 26 8.40 -3.47 -3.91
N SER A 27 8.42 -2.14 -3.82
CA SER A 27 8.64 -1.44 -2.56
C SER A 27 7.51 -1.68 -1.55
N SER A 28 6.26 -1.80 -2.01
CA SER A 28 5.11 -2.09 -1.14
C SER A 28 5.16 -3.51 -0.57
N MET A 29 5.69 -4.48 -1.31
CA MET A 29 5.89 -5.85 -0.82
C MET A 29 6.97 -5.91 0.27
N GLU A 30 8.05 -5.14 0.13
CA GLU A 30 9.04 -4.99 1.20
C GLU A 30 8.45 -4.34 2.46
N ASP A 31 7.64 -3.30 2.27
CA ASP A 31 6.98 -2.61 3.37
C ASP A 31 5.92 -3.49 4.05
N LEU A 32 5.23 -4.36 3.31
CA LEU A 32 4.33 -5.37 3.89
C LEU A 32 5.06 -6.36 4.80
N ASN A 33 6.25 -6.81 4.43
CA ASN A 33 7.05 -7.68 5.29
C ASN A 33 7.40 -6.98 6.62
N LYS A 34 7.78 -5.70 6.55
CA LYS A 34 8.04 -4.87 7.74
C LYS A 34 6.76 -4.64 8.55
N LEU A 35 5.62 -4.47 7.88
CA LEU A 35 4.31 -4.25 8.49
C LEU A 35 3.88 -5.46 9.31
N TRP A 36 4.00 -6.67 8.76
CA TRP A 36 3.71 -7.92 9.45
C TRP A 36 4.58 -8.09 10.69
N PHE A 37 5.89 -7.90 10.56
CA PHE A 37 6.78 -7.94 11.72
C PHE A 37 6.37 -6.92 12.80
N ALA A 38 6.00 -5.70 12.41
CA ALA A 38 5.56 -4.67 13.35
C ALA A 38 4.23 -5.02 14.06
N ILE A 39 3.32 -5.70 13.36
CA ILE A 39 2.07 -6.23 13.93
C ILE A 39 2.39 -7.33 14.96
N ASP A 40 3.26 -8.28 14.62
CA ASP A 40 3.62 -9.42 15.47
C ASP A 40 4.24 -8.98 16.80
N ILE A 41 5.07 -7.93 16.79
CA ILE A 41 5.67 -7.35 18.00
C ILE A 41 4.77 -6.29 18.66
N ALA A 42 3.52 -6.16 18.24
CA ALA A 42 2.53 -5.19 18.73
C ALA A 42 3.00 -3.72 18.70
N SER A 43 3.88 -3.35 17.75
CA SER A 43 4.44 -2.01 17.65
C SER A 43 3.56 -1.10 16.79
N THR A 44 2.51 -0.54 17.40
CA THR A 44 1.54 0.35 16.74
C THR A 44 2.17 1.57 16.07
N GLU A 45 3.24 2.12 16.65
CA GLU A 45 3.98 3.24 16.09
C GLU A 45 4.69 2.86 14.78
N LYS A 46 5.36 1.70 14.73
CA LYS A 46 6.02 1.20 13.52
C LYS A 46 5.01 0.91 12.43
N VAL A 47 3.89 0.25 12.78
CA VAL A 47 2.79 -0.01 11.86
C VAL A 47 2.27 1.30 11.26
N ALA A 48 2.01 2.32 12.10
CA ALA A 48 1.52 3.61 11.64
C ALA A 48 2.51 4.35 10.73
N ARG A 49 3.83 4.23 10.99
CA ARG A 49 4.87 4.80 10.12
C ARG A 49 4.92 4.12 8.75
N ILE A 50 4.94 2.79 8.72
CA ILE A 50 4.97 2.02 7.46
C ILE A 50 3.71 2.31 6.63
N ALA A 51 2.54 2.27 7.26
CA ALA A 51 1.28 2.61 6.62
C ALA A 51 1.24 4.05 6.09
N HIS A 52 1.94 5.00 6.74
CA HIS A 52 2.05 6.36 6.24
C HIS A 52 2.89 6.44 4.94
N SER A 53 3.99 5.70 4.86
CA SER A 53 4.81 5.58 3.65
C SER A 53 4.03 4.97 2.49
N LEU A 54 3.37 3.82 2.72
CA LEU A 54 2.50 3.16 1.74
C LEU A 54 1.40 4.08 1.22
N LYS A 55 0.78 4.87 2.13
CA LYS A 55 -0.22 5.87 1.76
C LYS A 55 0.36 6.93 0.82
N GLY A 56 1.54 7.46 1.14
CA GLY A 56 2.21 8.49 0.32
C GLY A 56 2.56 7.98 -1.08
N ALA A 57 3.13 6.78 -1.16
CA ALA A 57 3.46 6.15 -2.43
C ALA A 57 2.21 5.90 -3.29
N SER A 58 1.14 5.37 -2.68
CA SER A 58 -0.14 5.14 -3.36
C SER A 58 -0.77 6.45 -3.86
N LEU A 59 -0.75 7.50 -3.03
CA LEU A 59 -1.31 8.81 -3.37
C LEU A 59 -0.57 9.44 -4.56
N ASN A 60 0.76 9.35 -4.60
CA ASN A 60 1.57 9.90 -5.69
C ASN A 60 1.27 9.25 -7.05
N LEU A 61 0.80 8.01 -7.05
CA LEU A 61 0.43 7.27 -8.27
C LEU A 61 -1.07 7.29 -8.59
N GLY A 62 -1.88 8.01 -7.81
CA GLY A 62 -3.34 8.05 -7.97
C GLY A 62 -4.04 6.74 -7.61
N LEU A 63 -3.38 5.87 -6.82
CA LEU A 63 -3.83 4.55 -6.44
C LEU A 63 -4.77 4.61 -5.22
N ASN A 64 -5.93 5.26 -5.40
CA ASN A 64 -6.87 5.58 -4.31
C ASN A 64 -7.26 4.36 -3.46
N GLU A 65 -7.41 3.18 -4.07
CA GLU A 65 -7.77 1.97 -3.33
C GLU A 65 -6.68 1.54 -2.33
N PHE A 66 -5.41 1.57 -2.76
CA PHE A 66 -4.26 1.27 -1.92
C PHE A 66 -4.07 2.35 -0.84
N GLU A 67 -4.29 3.61 -1.21
CA GLU A 67 -4.26 4.74 -0.29
C GLU A 67 -5.26 4.57 0.87
N GLU A 68 -6.51 4.20 0.56
CA GLU A 68 -7.56 4.03 1.58
C GLU A 68 -7.27 2.85 2.51
N ILE A 69 -6.73 1.75 2.00
CA ILE A 69 -6.32 0.61 2.83
C ILE A 69 -5.17 1.03 3.77
N ALA A 70 -4.16 1.73 3.25
CA ALA A 70 -3.05 2.24 4.05
C ALA A 70 -3.51 3.21 5.14
N LYS A 71 -4.46 4.12 4.83
CA LYS A 71 -5.12 4.98 5.83
C LYS A 71 -5.80 4.16 6.92
N ALA A 72 -6.54 3.12 6.54
CA ALA A 72 -7.25 2.27 7.48
C ALA A 72 -6.29 1.47 8.40
N ILE A 73 -5.18 0.97 7.86
CA ILE A 73 -4.11 0.30 8.62
C ILE A 73 -3.55 1.28 9.68
N ALA A 74 -3.15 2.48 9.26
CA ALA A 74 -2.62 3.49 10.18
C ALA A 74 -3.63 3.85 11.30
N LYS A 75 -4.91 4.01 10.94
CA LYS A 75 -5.98 4.34 11.88
C LYS A 75 -6.23 3.23 12.89
N THR A 76 -6.35 1.99 12.44
CA THR A 76 -6.62 0.83 13.32
C THR A 76 -5.45 0.55 14.24
N ALA A 77 -4.21 0.68 13.75
CA ALA A 77 -3.00 0.53 14.56
C ALA A 77 -2.92 1.57 15.69
N ARG A 78 -3.18 2.85 15.38
CA ARG A 78 -3.23 3.93 16.38
C ARG A 78 -4.28 3.71 17.46
N ASN A 79 -5.36 3.00 17.12
CA ASN A 79 -6.43 2.64 18.05
C ASN A 79 -6.16 1.32 18.80
N GLY A 80 -4.99 0.69 18.61
CA GLY A 80 -4.66 -0.60 19.23
C GLY A 80 -5.42 -1.81 18.67
N GLN A 81 -6.10 -1.66 17.52
CA GLN A 81 -6.95 -2.68 16.92
C GLN A 81 -6.14 -3.65 16.03
N LEU A 82 -5.12 -4.30 16.58
CA LEU A 82 -4.12 -5.06 15.82
C LEU A 82 -4.70 -6.22 14.99
N GLU A 83 -5.74 -6.90 15.47
CA GLU A 83 -6.44 -7.93 14.70
C GLU A 83 -7.07 -7.35 13.42
N LYS A 84 -7.72 -6.19 13.53
CA LYS A 84 -8.27 -5.47 12.38
C LYS A 84 -7.18 -4.93 11.45
N THR A 85 -6.07 -4.47 12.03
CA THR A 85 -4.88 -4.05 11.28
C THR A 85 -4.33 -5.23 10.45
N ALA A 86 -4.22 -6.42 11.03
CA ALA A 86 -3.78 -7.63 10.33
C ALA A 86 -4.74 -8.00 9.18
N GLN A 87 -6.05 -7.93 9.39
CA GLN A 87 -7.02 -8.19 8.33
C GLN A 87 -6.87 -7.22 7.14
N LEU A 88 -6.63 -5.94 7.43
CA LEU A 88 -6.39 -4.92 6.39
C LEU A 88 -5.04 -5.13 5.69
N ALA A 89 -3.98 -5.51 6.43
CA ALA A 89 -2.67 -5.84 5.86
C ALA A 89 -2.77 -7.03 4.90
N LYS A 90 -3.54 -8.06 5.25
CA LYS A 90 -3.82 -9.20 4.37
C LYS A 90 -4.54 -8.76 3.10
N THR A 91 -5.56 -7.91 3.20
CA THR A 91 -6.26 -7.37 2.03
C THR A 91 -5.35 -6.54 1.14
N LEU A 92 -4.42 -5.76 1.71
CA LEU A 92 -3.40 -5.03 0.94
C LEU A 92 -2.49 -5.98 0.17
N GLN A 93 -2.03 -7.05 0.84
CA GLN A 93 -1.18 -8.08 0.25
C GLN A 93 -1.88 -8.80 -0.91
N GLU A 94 -3.11 -9.27 -0.71
CA GLU A 94 -3.90 -9.91 -1.78
C GLU A 94 -4.07 -9.00 -3.00
N LYS A 95 -4.18 -7.69 -2.81
CA LYS A 95 -4.27 -6.72 -3.92
C LYS A 95 -2.95 -6.52 -4.66
N LEU A 96 -1.84 -6.45 -3.93
CA LEU A 96 -0.51 -6.33 -4.52
C LEU A 96 -0.16 -7.61 -5.30
N ASP A 97 -0.43 -8.79 -4.75
CA ASP A 97 -0.20 -10.07 -5.43
C ASP A 97 -0.99 -10.16 -6.75
N ASN A 98 -2.25 -9.72 -6.74
CA ASN A 98 -3.08 -9.66 -7.95
C ASN A 98 -2.62 -8.59 -8.96
N ALA A 99 -1.81 -7.63 -8.54
CA ALA A 99 -1.25 -6.60 -9.41
C ALA A 99 0.01 -7.07 -10.16
N VAL A 100 0.77 -8.01 -9.59
CA VAL A 100 1.97 -8.63 -10.21
C VAL A 100 1.61 -9.76 -11.17
N GLY A 101 0.43 -10.37 -11.01
CA GLY A 101 0.00 -11.56 -11.73
C GLY A 101 -0.75 -11.36 -13.06
N CYS A 102 -0.76 -10.15 -13.63
CA CYS A 102 -1.44 -9.84 -14.89
C CYS A 102 -0.46 -9.68 -16.06
#